data_AF-A0A843E0T9-F1
#
_entry.id   AF-A0A843E0T9-F1
#
_cell.length_a   1.000
_cell.length_b   1.000
_cell.length_c   1.000
_cell.angle_alpha   90.00
_cell.angle_beta   90.00
_cell.angle_gamma   90.00
#
_symmetry.space_group_name_H-M   'P 1'
#
loop_
_entity.id
_entity.type
_entity.pdbx_description
1 polymer ?
#
loop_
_entity_poly.entity_id
_entity_poly.type
_entity_poly.pdbx_seq_one_letter_code
_entity_poly.pdbx_strand_id
1 'polypeptide(L)'
;RIFSMGVFCGVLMFIAADYYKQKQKYLGAILAVPVFILAGFEHSIADMFYFCSAGAYNMEALIFIIIVAFGNLVGGVIIPLCRKYMYETPATKA
;
A
#
# COMPACT_ATOMS: atom_id res chain seq x y z
N ARG A 1 12.48 8.51 6.61
CA ARG A 1 12.61 7.13 6.08
C ARG A 1 11.28 6.38 6.14
N ILE A 2 10.66 6.22 7.31
CA ILE A 2 9.41 5.47 7.53
C ILE A 2 8.30 5.89 6.55
N PHE A 3 8.06 7.20 6.42
CA PHE A 3 7.06 7.73 5.48
C PHE A 3 7.32 7.28 4.02
N SER A 4 8.54 7.45 3.50
CA SER A 4 8.88 7.06 2.12
C SER A 4 8.73 5.56 1.89
N MET A 5 9.09 4.73 2.88
CA MET A 5 8.87 3.28 2.82
C MET A 5 7.37 2.96 2.78
N GLY A 6 6.55 3.67 3.56
CA GLY A 6 5.10 3.58 3.51
C GLY A 6 4.52 4.00 2.15
N VAL A 7 5.09 5.01 1.49
CA VAL A 7 4.66 5.41 0.14
C VAL A 7 4.89 4.29 -0.87
N PHE A 8 6.11 3.73 -0.92
CA PHE A 8 6.40 2.62 -1.85
C PHE A 8 5.57 1.37 -1.55
N CYS A 9 5.32 1.07 -0.27
CA CYS A 9 4.40 0.01 0.13
C CYS A 9 2.99 0.25 -0.41
N GLY A 10 2.45 1.46 -0.23
CA GLY A 10 1.11 1.84 -0.69
C GLY A 10 0.95 1.68 -2.20
N VAL A 11 1.98 2.02 -2.99
CA VAL A 11 1.99 1.81 -4.44
C VAL A 11 1.88 0.32 -4.79
N LEU A 12 2.69 -0.53 -4.14
CA LEU A 12 2.66 -1.99 -4.35
C LEU A 12 1.31 -2.59 -3.96
N MET A 13 0.74 -2.17 -2.83
CA MET A 13 -0.56 -2.65 -2.35
C MET A 13 -1.68 -2.26 -3.31
N PHE A 14 -1.65 -1.03 -3.85
CA PHE A 14 -2.60 -0.62 -4.88
C PHE A 14 -2.48 -1.49 -6.15
N ILE A 15 -1.26 -1.74 -6.63
CA ILE A 15 -1.03 -2.58 -7.82
C ILE A 15 -1.59 -3.99 -7.60
N ALA A 16 -1.37 -4.58 -6.43
CA ALA A 16 -1.90 -5.90 -6.10
C ALA A 16 -3.45 -5.93 -6.12
N ALA A 17 -4.08 -4.93 -5.51
CA ALA A 17 -5.55 -4.81 -5.47
C ALA A 17 -6.15 -4.53 -6.85
N ASP A 18 -5.53 -3.64 -7.64
CA ASP A 18 -5.95 -3.30 -9.00
C ASP A 18 -5.80 -4.50 -9.96
N TYR A 19 -4.72 -5.27 -9.81
CA TYR A 19 -4.54 -6.52 -10.56
C TYR A 19 -5.64 -7.54 -10.24
N TYR A 20 -5.96 -7.72 -8.96
CA TYR A 20 -7.06 -8.60 -8.56
C TYR A 20 -8.39 -8.12 -9.16
N LYS A 21 -8.68 -6.81 -9.08
CA LYS A 21 -9.89 -6.22 -9.66
C LYS A 21 -10.00 -6.51 -11.16
N GLN A 22 -8.91 -6.40 -11.92
CA GLN A 22 -8.91 -6.58 -13.38
C GLN A 22 -8.89 -8.04 -13.83
N LYS A 23 -8.19 -8.92 -13.10
CA LYS A 23 -7.92 -10.30 -13.56
C LYS A 23 -8.58 -11.37 -12.68
N GLN A 24 -9.14 -11.00 -11.54
CA GLN A 24 -9.71 -11.91 -10.52
C GLN A 24 -8.73 -13.01 -10.11
N LYS A 25 -7.43 -12.65 -10.05
CA LYS A 25 -6.33 -13.56 -9.72
C LYS A 25 -5.49 -12.97 -8.59
N TYR A 26 -5.13 -13.82 -7.62
CA TYR A 26 -4.35 -13.42 -6.44
C TYR A 26 -2.84 -13.28 -6.71
N LEU A 27 -2.38 -13.49 -7.94
CA LEU A 27 -0.96 -13.44 -8.29
C LEU A 27 -0.31 -12.09 -7.91
N GLY A 28 -1.03 -10.98 -8.08
CA GLY A 28 -0.55 -9.66 -7.67
C GLY A 28 -0.26 -9.57 -6.17
N ALA A 29 -1.12 -10.14 -5.33
CA ALA A 29 -0.91 -10.18 -3.88
C ALA A 29 0.23 -11.15 -3.48
N ILE A 30 0.28 -12.33 -4.11
CA ILE A 30 1.33 -13.33 -3.88
C ILE A 30 2.72 -12.77 -4.20
N LEU A 31 2.84 -11.87 -5.18
CA LEU A 31 4.10 -11.20 -5.50
C LEU A 31 4.35 -9.97 -4.63
N ALA A 32 3.33 -9.14 -4.40
CA ALA A 32 3.50 -7.88 -3.66
C ALA A 32 3.88 -8.10 -2.19
N VAL A 33 3.34 -9.13 -1.54
CA VAL A 33 3.58 -9.40 -0.10
C VAL A 33 5.06 -9.71 0.18
N PRO A 34 5.69 -10.73 -0.46
CA PRO A 34 7.11 -10.99 -0.26
C PRO A 34 7.99 -9.79 -0.65
N VAL A 35 7.64 -9.06 -1.70
CA VAL A 35 8.43 -7.93 -2.18
C VAL A 35 8.48 -6.81 -1.14
N PHE A 36 7.36 -6.41 -0.56
CA PHE A 36 7.38 -5.31 0.42
C PHE A 36 8.11 -5.74 1.71
N ILE A 37 7.98 -7.01 2.12
CA ILE A 37 8.67 -7.57 3.30
C ILE A 37 10.19 -7.56 3.06
N LEU A 38 10.65 -8.11 1.94
CA LEU A 38 12.08 -8.19 1.61
C LEU A 38 12.70 -6.82 1.34
N ALA A 39 11.92 -5.86 0.80
CA ALA A 39 12.34 -4.48 0.64
C ALA A 39 12.37 -3.68 1.95
N GLY A 40 11.81 -4.21 3.04
CA GLY A 40 11.68 -3.51 4.31
C GLY A 40 10.74 -2.31 4.23
N PHE A 41 9.67 -2.43 3.44
CA PHE A 41 8.62 -1.43 3.34
C PHE A 41 7.60 -1.60 4.48
N GLU A 42 7.03 -0.48 4.92
CA GLU A 42 6.13 -0.44 6.07
C GLU A 42 4.67 -0.45 5.60
N HIS A 43 3.86 -1.36 6.15
CA HIS A 43 2.44 -1.45 5.84
C HIS A 43 1.62 -1.29 7.11
N SER A 44 0.83 -0.22 7.21
CA SER A 44 0.16 0.17 8.45
C SER A 44 -0.70 -0.93 9.06
N ILE A 45 -1.38 -1.73 8.24
CA ILE A 45 -2.21 -2.85 8.71
C ILE A 45 -1.36 -4.03 9.20
N ALA A 46 -0.25 -4.33 8.52
CA ALA A 46 0.68 -5.37 8.98
C ALA A 46 1.36 -4.93 10.29
N ASP A 47 1.75 -3.66 10.39
CA ASP A 47 2.40 -3.09 11.57
C ASP A 47 1.45 -3.11 12.77
N MET A 48 0.16 -2.76 12.59
CA MET A 48 -0.87 -2.90 13.62
C MET A 48 -0.95 -4.35 14.14
N PHE A 49 -0.97 -5.33 13.24
CA PHE A 49 -0.99 -6.74 13.62
C PHE A 49 0.27 -7.13 14.42
N TYR A 50 1.45 -6.72 13.96
CA TYR A 50 2.71 -7.05 14.65
C TYR A 50 2.85 -6.37 16.01
N PHE A 51 2.48 -5.09 16.14
CA PHE A 51 2.49 -4.41 17.43
C PHE A 51 1.50 -5.04 18.41
N CYS A 52 0.30 -5.41 17.96
CA CYS A 52 -0.67 -6.12 18.81
C CYS A 52 -0.17 -7.51 19.20
N SER A 53 0.39 -8.27 18.26
CA SER A 53 0.96 -9.60 18.53
C SER A 53 2.16 -9.54 19.49
N ALA A 54 2.89 -8.43 19.51
CA ALA A 54 3.99 -8.19 20.44
C ALA A 54 3.54 -7.61 21.79
N GLY A 55 2.26 -7.30 21.98
CA GLY A 55 1.74 -6.64 23.18
C GLY A 55 2.19 -5.18 23.32
N ALA A 56 2.65 -4.55 22.23
CA ALA A 56 3.22 -3.20 22.23
C ALA A 56 2.13 -2.15 22.02
N TYR A 57 1.49 -1.74 23.12
CA TYR A 57 0.45 -0.71 23.14
C TYR A 57 0.97 0.59 23.74
N ASN A 58 1.86 1.28 23.02
CA ASN A 58 2.44 2.53 23.46
C ASN A 58 2.21 3.66 22.45
N MET A 59 2.42 4.91 22.89
CA MET A 59 2.21 6.10 22.06
C MET A 59 3.16 6.13 20.84
N GLU A 60 4.36 5.59 20.98
CA GLU A 60 5.33 5.52 19.88
C GLU A 60 4.84 4.63 18.74
N ALA A 61 4.28 3.45 19.05
CA ALA A 61 3.67 2.55 18.08
C ALA A 61 2.47 3.21 17.39
N LEU A 62 1.64 3.95 18.13
CA LEU A 62 0.52 4.69 17.55
C LEU A 62 0.99 5.77 16.56
N ILE A 63 1.97 6.58 16.94
CA ILE A 63 2.54 7.62 16.07
C ILE A 63 3.20 6.99 14.84
N PHE A 64 3.93 5.88 15.02
CA PHE A 64 4.53 5.12 13.93
C PHE A 64 3.47 4.67 12.91
N ILE A 65 2.40 4.01 13.39
CA ILE A 65 1.31 3.54 12.53
C ILE A 65 0.66 4.69 11.76
N ILE A 66 0.45 5.85 12.40
CA ILE A 66 -0.13 7.03 11.74
C ILE A 66 0.79 7.52 10.61
N ILE A 67 2.10 7.63 10.85
CA ILE A 67 3.06 8.06 9.82
C ILE A 67 3.07 7.08 8.63
N VAL A 68 3.07 5.77 8.91
CA VAL A 68 3.00 4.74 7.87
C VAL A 68 1.67 4.80 7.12
N ALA A 69 0.55 4.99 7.81
CA ALA A 69 -0.77 5.08 7.19
C ALA A 69 -0.88 6.27 6.23
N PHE A 70 -0.34 7.43 6.59
CA PHE A 70 -0.24 8.57 5.66
C PHE A 70 0.65 8.25 4.44
N GLY A 71 1.77 7.56 4.65
CA GLY A 71 2.62 7.08 3.55
C GLY A 71 1.85 6.13 2.62
N ASN A 72 1.21 5.10 3.17
CA ASN A 72 0.42 4.13 2.43
C ASN A 72 -0.73 4.80 1.66
N LEU A 73 -1.41 5.78 2.25
CA LEU A 73 -2.45 6.58 1.60
C LEU A 73 -1.88 7.30 0.36
N VAL A 74 -0.79 8.05 0.53
CA VAL A 74 -0.13 8.78 -0.57
C VAL A 74 0.27 7.80 -1.68
N GLY A 75 0.92 6.69 -1.32
CA GLY A 75 1.29 5.64 -2.27
C GLY A 75 0.11 5.06 -3.04
N GLY A 76 -0.98 4.76 -2.33
CA GLY A 76 -2.16 4.13 -2.90
C GLY A 76 -2.96 5.01 -3.86
N VAL A 77 -2.88 6.34 -3.72
CA VAL A 77 -3.62 7.28 -4.59
C VAL A 77 -2.83 7.75 -5.80
N ILE A 78 -1.50 7.62 -5.83
CA ILE A 78 -0.65 8.10 -6.94
C ILE A 78 -1.10 7.53 -8.28
N ILE A 79 -1.23 6.21 -8.41
CA ILE A 79 -1.61 5.57 -9.69
C ILE A 79 -3.03 5.95 -10.12
N PRO A 80 -4.08 5.89 -9.26
CA PRO A 80 -5.41 6.40 -9.59
C PRO A 80 -5.42 7.85 -10.08
N LEU A 81 -4.68 8.73 -9.41
CA LEU A 81 -4.62 10.15 -9.77
C LEU A 81 -3.90 10.34 -11.11
N CYS A 82 -2.77 9.65 -11.32
CA CYS A 82 -2.08 9.66 -12.61
C CYS A 82 -3.00 9.15 -13.75
N ARG A 83 -3.76 8.07 -13.53
CA ARG A 83 -4.73 7.58 -14.51
C ARG A 83 -5.85 8.59 -14.79
N LYS A 84 -6.30 9.33 -13.77
CA LYS A 84 -7.38 10.32 -13.91
C LYS A 84 -6.94 11.59 -14.64
N TYR A 85 -5.71 12.06 -14.40
CA TYR A 85 -5.26 13.38 -14.85
C TYR A 85 -4.23 13.34 -16.00
N MET A 86 -3.49 12.25 -16.18
CA MET A 86 -2.44 12.14 -17.21
C MET A 86 -2.81 11.26 -18.39
N TYR A 87 -3.79 10.37 -18.24
CA TYR A 87 -4.32 9.59 -19.36
C TYR A 87 -5.66 10.20 -19.76
N GLU A 88 -5.77 10.73 -20.98
CA GLU A 88 -7.08 10.87 -21.62
C GLU A 88 -7.69 9.48 -21.65
N THR A 89 -8.90 9.33 -21.14
CA THR A 89 -9.64 8.07 -21.29
C THR A 89 -9.89 7.92 -22.79
N PRO A 90 -9.28 6.97 -23.54
CA PRO A 90 -9.77 6.71 -24.88
C PRO A 90 -11.22 6.27 -24.71
N ALA A 91 -12.12 6.95 -25.42
CA ALA A 91 -13.57 6.83 -25.31
C ALA A 91 -13.97 5.39 -24.94
N THR A 92 -14.64 5.28 -23.80
CA THR A 92 -15.35 4.09 -23.33
C THR A 92 -15.93 3.35 -24.54
N LYS A 93 -15.33 2.20 -24.90
CA LYS A 93 -16.01 1.22 -25.73
C LYS A 93 -17.07 0.57 -24.85
N ALA A 94 -18.20 1.25 -24.72
CA ALA A 94 -19.49 0.66 -24.38
C ALA A 94 -20.18 0.27 -25.68
#